data_AF-A0A6D2C5W3-F1
#
_entry.id   AF-A0A6D2C5W3-F1
#
_cell.length_a   1.000
_cell.length_b   1.000
_cell.length_c   1.000
_cell.angle_alpha   90.00
_cell.angle_beta   90.00
_cell.angle_gamma   90.00
#
_symmetry.space_group_name_H-M   'P 1'
#
loop_
_entity.id
_entity.type
_entity.pdbx_description
1 polymer ?
#
loop_
_entity_poly.entity_id
_entity_poly.type
_entity_poly.pdbx_seq_one_letter_code
_entity_poly.pdbx_strand_id
1 'polypeptide(L)'
;MNNKQQIQKLRDNAELAMASYGYFHLIGKKIKNDEDEYGDKANKPITLHDILDITYKNYETQDSTFFNTENLKGDFSPLQAKQFFERYDLLKHYPNTESGFSATLFQNKETKEYTLAIRGTEPSDTGDLKTDARMALGYIPQGQYNDMLRFYNQCKAKYPAMTESKSLNIAGHSLGGALAQMLTLSICDNKNRKDYRL
;
A
#
# COMPACT_ATOMS: atom_id res chain seq x y z
N MET A 1 2.81 26.10 -7.22
CA MET A 1 3.80 25.09 -6.77
C MET A 1 4.98 25.18 -7.72
N ASN A 2 6.20 25.26 -7.21
CA ASN A 2 7.40 25.35 -8.07
C ASN A 2 7.92 23.95 -8.47
N ASN A 3 8.85 23.89 -9.43
CA ASN A 3 9.39 22.62 -9.94
C ASN A 3 10.03 21.76 -8.84
N LYS A 4 10.73 22.37 -7.88
CA LYS A 4 11.36 21.64 -6.75
C LYS A 4 10.30 20.98 -5.87
N GLN A 5 9.22 21.69 -5.56
CA GLN A 5 8.10 21.16 -4.78
C GLN A 5 7.37 20.04 -5.53
N GLN A 6 7.21 20.15 -6.85
CA GLN A 6 6.62 19.09 -7.67
C GLN A 6 7.47 17.82 -7.65
N ILE A 7 8.79 17.95 -7.83
CA ILE A 7 9.71 16.83 -7.79
C ILE A 7 9.72 16.17 -6.41
N GLN A 8 9.68 16.97 -5.34
CA GLN A 8 9.62 16.44 -3.98
C GLN A 8 8.32 15.64 -3.75
N LYS A 9 7.16 16.20 -4.12
CA LYS A 9 5.88 15.47 -4.03
C LYS A 9 5.87 14.19 -4.85
N LEU A 10 6.46 14.20 -6.04
CA LEU A 10 6.59 12.99 -6.86
C LEU A 10 7.42 11.91 -6.14
N ARG A 11 8.56 12.29 -5.54
CA ARG A 11 9.41 11.37 -4.77
C ARG A 11 8.70 10.81 -3.55
N ASP A 12 8.02 11.66 -2.78
CA ASP A 12 7.29 11.23 -1.58
C ASP A 12 6.14 10.27 -1.95
N ASN A 13 5.39 10.56 -3.01
CA ASN A 13 4.33 9.67 -3.50
C ASN A 13 4.87 8.35 -4.04
N ALA A 14 6.04 8.35 -4.69
CA ALA A 14 6.70 7.12 -5.14
C ALA A 14 7.15 6.25 -3.96
N GLU A 15 7.71 6.85 -2.91
CA GLU A 15 8.06 6.14 -1.68
C GLU A 15 6.82 5.57 -0.98
N LEU A 16 5.73 6.33 -0.90
CA LEU A 16 4.45 5.85 -0.35
C LEU A 16 3.86 4.70 -1.17
N ALA A 17 3.95 4.76 -2.50
CA ALA A 17 3.54 3.65 -3.38
C ALA A 17 4.40 2.40 -3.14
N MET A 18 5.71 2.56 -3.00
CA MET A 18 6.63 1.46 -2.68
C MET A 18 6.33 0.86 -1.29
N ALA A 19 6.09 1.69 -0.28
CA ALA A 19 5.71 1.25 1.07
C ALA A 19 4.40 0.43 1.08
N SER A 20 3.49 0.63 0.12
CA SER A 20 2.25 -0.15 0.03
C SER A 20 2.44 -1.64 -0.29
N TYR A 21 3.66 -2.04 -0.70
CA TYR A 21 4.04 -3.45 -0.85
C TYR A 21 4.32 -4.15 0.49
N GLY A 22 4.48 -3.40 1.59
CA GLY A 22 4.66 -3.95 2.93
C GLY A 22 3.46 -4.75 3.43
N TYR A 23 3.72 -5.95 3.96
CA TYR A 23 2.70 -6.87 4.48
C TYR A 23 2.32 -6.51 5.92
N PHE A 24 1.70 -5.35 6.11
CA PHE A 24 1.45 -4.78 7.44
C PHE A 24 0.43 -5.57 8.28
N HIS A 25 -0.27 -6.55 7.71
CA HIS A 25 -1.08 -7.50 8.48
C HIS A 25 -0.23 -8.44 9.35
N LEU A 26 1.08 -8.49 9.13
CA LEU A 26 2.03 -9.28 9.92
C LEU A 26 2.54 -8.55 11.18
N ILE A 27 2.20 -7.27 11.37
CA ILE A 27 2.62 -6.52 12.57
C ILE A 27 2.12 -7.24 13.83
N GLY A 28 3.02 -7.46 14.79
CA GLY A 28 2.72 -8.14 16.05
C GLY A 28 2.74 -9.67 15.98
N LYS A 29 2.74 -10.27 14.78
CA LYS A 29 3.11 -11.69 14.63
C LYS A 29 4.57 -11.88 15.00
N LYS A 30 4.99 -13.12 15.22
CA LYS A 30 6.37 -13.43 15.57
C LYS A 30 7.16 -13.94 14.39
N ILE A 31 8.45 -13.65 14.36
CA ILE A 31 9.41 -14.34 13.52
C ILE A 31 9.47 -15.81 13.95
N LYS A 32 9.59 -16.72 12.99
CA LYS A 32 9.73 -18.16 13.21
C LYS A 32 10.82 -18.44 14.25
N ASN A 33 10.54 -19.43 15.10
CA ASN A 33 11.40 -19.80 16.22
C ASN A 33 12.54 -20.71 15.74
N ASP A 34 13.43 -20.15 14.93
CA ASP A 34 14.61 -20.81 14.41
C ASP A 34 15.83 -19.92 14.73
N GLU A 35 16.52 -20.24 15.84
CA GLU A 35 17.68 -19.47 16.30
C GLU A 35 18.90 -19.66 15.39
N ASP A 36 18.98 -20.78 14.67
CA ASP A 36 20.06 -21.04 13.71
C ASP A 36 19.89 -20.16 12.45
N GLU A 37 18.65 -19.94 12.02
CA GLU A 37 18.33 -19.10 10.85
C GLU A 37 18.28 -17.61 11.18
N TYR A 38 17.62 -17.22 12.28
CA TYR A 38 17.29 -15.81 12.58
C TYR A 38 18.03 -15.24 13.80
N GLY A 39 18.86 -16.03 14.48
CA GLY A 39 19.66 -15.57 15.62
C GLY A 39 18.82 -14.91 16.72
N ASP A 40 19.22 -13.71 17.15
CA ASP A 40 18.56 -12.95 18.22
C ASP A 40 17.14 -12.46 17.85
N LYS A 41 16.76 -12.55 16.58
CA LYS A 41 15.44 -12.15 16.06
C LYS A 41 14.40 -13.27 16.12
N ALA A 42 14.82 -14.53 16.31
CA ALA A 42 13.90 -15.65 16.43
C ALA A 42 12.86 -15.40 17.54
N ASN A 43 11.59 -15.75 17.28
CA ASN A 43 10.47 -15.61 18.24
C ASN A 43 10.22 -14.17 18.74
N LYS A 44 10.81 -13.15 18.08
CA LYS A 44 10.53 -11.74 18.36
C LYS A 44 9.30 -11.25 17.60
N PRO A 45 8.52 -10.33 18.18
CA PRO A 45 7.39 -9.71 17.48
C PRO A 45 7.89 -8.83 16.33
N ILE A 46 7.22 -8.93 15.19
CA ILE A 46 7.45 -8.13 13.99
C ILE A 46 6.93 -6.73 14.24
N THR A 47 7.79 -5.74 14.05
CA THR A 47 7.47 -4.32 14.14
C THR A 47 7.13 -3.74 12.77
N LEU A 48 6.55 -2.54 12.77
CA LEU A 48 6.25 -1.78 11.56
C LEU A 48 7.51 -1.52 10.70
N HIS A 49 8.66 -1.31 11.33
CA HIS A 49 9.93 -1.05 10.64
C HIS A 49 10.42 -2.30 9.92
N ASP A 50 10.35 -3.46 10.59
CA ASP A 50 10.78 -4.75 10.05
C ASP A 50 10.02 -5.12 8.77
N ILE A 51 8.74 -4.72 8.65
CA ILE A 51 7.92 -4.95 7.45
C ILE A 51 8.54 -4.33 6.17
N LEU A 52 9.10 -3.12 6.28
CA LEU A 52 9.67 -2.40 5.15
C LEU A 52 11.17 -2.61 5.02
N ASP A 53 11.87 -2.94 6.10
CA ASP A 53 13.32 -3.07 6.12
C ASP A 53 13.80 -4.34 5.38
N ILE A 54 14.65 -4.13 4.38
CA ILE A 54 15.24 -5.19 3.54
C ILE A 54 16.07 -6.21 4.34
N THR A 55 16.54 -5.89 5.54
CA THR A 55 17.25 -6.84 6.40
C THR A 55 16.36 -7.97 6.90
N TYR A 56 15.04 -7.74 6.96
CA TYR A 56 14.04 -8.75 7.33
C TYR A 56 13.40 -9.43 6.12
N LYS A 57 13.86 -9.12 4.90
CA LYS A 57 13.37 -9.76 3.69
C LYS A 57 13.48 -11.28 3.79
N ASN A 58 12.40 -11.97 3.46
CA ASN A 58 12.23 -13.42 3.53
C ASN A 58 12.21 -14.03 4.94
N TYR A 59 12.21 -13.23 6.00
CA TYR A 59 11.98 -13.78 7.34
C TYR A 59 10.57 -14.37 7.40
N GLU A 60 10.48 -15.62 7.85
CA GLU A 60 9.23 -16.34 7.99
C GLU A 60 8.52 -15.95 9.28
N THR A 61 7.19 -15.84 9.23
CA THR A 61 6.41 -15.79 10.46
C THR A 61 6.36 -17.17 11.14
N GLN A 62 6.15 -17.19 12.46
CA GLN A 62 5.99 -18.42 13.22
C GLN A 62 4.77 -19.26 12.79
N ASP A 63 3.74 -18.61 12.24
CA ASP A 63 2.54 -19.28 11.74
C ASP A 63 2.76 -19.93 10.36
N SER A 64 3.94 -19.76 9.76
CA SER A 64 4.28 -20.35 8.48
C SER A 64 4.20 -21.88 8.56
N THR A 65 3.43 -22.48 7.65
CA THR A 65 3.29 -23.93 7.50
C THR A 65 3.76 -24.35 6.11
N PHE A 66 3.92 -25.66 5.88
CA PHE A 66 4.34 -26.21 4.58
C PHE A 66 3.48 -25.74 3.39
N PHE A 67 2.21 -25.41 3.62
CA PHE A 67 1.26 -24.98 2.58
C PHE A 67 0.97 -23.47 2.60
N ASN A 68 1.42 -22.75 3.63
CA ASN A 68 1.15 -21.32 3.79
C ASN A 68 2.30 -20.65 4.54
N THR A 69 3.27 -20.15 3.79
CA THR A 69 4.41 -19.39 4.33
C THR A 69 4.15 -17.91 4.14
N GLU A 70 4.07 -17.16 5.24
CA GLU A 70 4.02 -15.69 5.19
C GLU A 70 5.43 -15.15 5.43
N ASN A 71 5.99 -14.51 4.40
CA ASN A 71 7.31 -13.91 4.44
C ASN A 71 7.24 -12.39 4.43
N LEU A 72 8.14 -11.79 5.20
CA LEU A 72 8.44 -10.37 5.15
C LEU A 72 9.03 -10.02 3.78
N LYS A 73 8.57 -8.91 3.18
CA LYS A 73 9.00 -8.49 1.84
C LYS A 73 10.24 -7.60 1.86
N GLY A 74 10.26 -6.57 2.71
CA GLY A 74 11.41 -5.68 2.93
C GLY A 74 12.03 -5.11 1.65
N ASP A 75 11.69 -3.88 1.28
CA ASP A 75 12.25 -3.23 0.08
C ASP A 75 12.98 -1.91 0.38
N PHE A 76 12.92 -1.42 1.63
CA PHE A 76 13.59 -0.20 2.06
C PHE A 76 14.91 -0.54 2.74
N SER A 77 15.90 0.36 2.61
CA SER A 77 17.05 0.29 3.53
C SER A 77 16.59 0.51 4.98
N PRO A 78 17.34 0.03 5.99
CA PRO A 78 16.98 0.24 7.40
C PRO A 78 16.76 1.71 7.76
N LEU A 79 17.64 2.59 7.26
CA LEU A 79 17.52 4.03 7.51
C LEU A 79 16.27 4.62 6.84
N GLN A 80 15.97 4.18 5.61
CA GLN A 80 14.78 4.63 4.89
C GLN A 80 13.49 4.18 5.60
N ALA A 81 13.41 2.92 6.06
CA ALA A 81 12.27 2.43 6.82
C ALA A 81 12.03 3.26 8.09
N LYS A 82 13.10 3.55 8.83
CA LYS A 82 13.05 4.43 10.01
C LYS A 82 12.56 5.84 9.66
N GLN A 83 13.19 6.50 8.69
CA GLN A 83 12.84 7.86 8.28
C GLN A 83 11.41 7.94 7.71
N PHE A 84 10.96 6.90 7.02
CA PHE A 84 9.59 6.82 6.52
C PHE A 84 8.57 6.87 7.67
N PHE A 85 8.75 6.05 8.70
CA PHE A 85 7.85 6.05 9.86
C PHE A 85 8.06 7.21 10.83
N GLU A 86 9.15 7.96 10.74
CA GLU A 86 9.28 9.27 11.38
C GLU A 86 8.36 10.32 10.71
N ARG A 87 8.07 10.17 9.41
CA ARG A 87 7.24 11.11 8.64
C ARG A 87 5.78 10.70 8.50
N TYR A 88 5.49 9.41 8.48
CA TYR A 88 4.14 8.90 8.17
C TYR A 88 3.60 7.98 9.26
N ASP A 89 2.33 8.15 9.59
CA ASP A 89 1.52 7.20 10.35
C ASP A 89 0.86 6.20 9.39
N LEU A 90 0.94 4.90 9.71
CA LEU A 90 0.10 3.89 9.07
C LEU A 90 -1.26 3.86 9.76
N LEU A 91 -2.32 4.25 9.05
CA LEU A 91 -3.66 4.37 9.62
C LEU A 91 -4.51 3.12 9.40
N LYS A 92 -4.43 2.55 8.20
CA LYS A 92 -5.19 1.35 7.84
C LYS A 92 -4.50 0.62 6.69
N HIS A 93 -4.31 -0.68 6.85
CA HIS A 93 -3.85 -1.56 5.78
C HIS A 93 -4.99 -2.51 5.38
N TYR A 94 -5.10 -2.76 4.08
CA TYR A 94 -5.98 -3.77 3.52
C TYR A 94 -5.11 -4.80 2.83
N PRO A 95 -4.97 -6.01 3.41
CA PRO A 95 -4.09 -7.04 2.87
C PRO A 95 -4.61 -7.54 1.52
N ASN A 96 -3.78 -8.33 0.84
CA ASN A 96 -4.11 -8.90 -0.45
C ASN A 96 -5.45 -9.66 -0.42
N THR A 97 -6.45 -9.17 -1.16
CA THR A 97 -7.73 -9.86 -1.32
C THR A 97 -7.65 -10.98 -2.35
N GLU A 98 -8.70 -11.79 -2.45
CA GLU A 98 -8.83 -12.80 -3.51
C GLU A 98 -8.75 -12.19 -4.92
N SER A 99 -9.08 -10.91 -5.07
CA SER A 99 -8.97 -10.22 -6.37
C SER A 99 -7.54 -9.76 -6.69
N GLY A 100 -6.62 -9.85 -5.72
CA GLY A 100 -5.26 -9.32 -5.81
C GLY A 100 -5.11 -7.86 -5.35
N PHE A 101 -6.17 -7.24 -4.83
CA PHE A 101 -6.13 -5.86 -4.37
C PHE A 101 -5.46 -5.75 -2.99
N SER A 102 -4.57 -4.76 -2.83
CA SER A 102 -3.97 -4.38 -1.56
C SER A 102 -3.71 -2.88 -1.54
N ALA A 103 -3.95 -2.24 -0.41
CA ALA A 103 -3.72 -0.80 -0.26
C ALA A 103 -3.49 -0.42 1.20
N THR A 104 -2.82 0.72 1.40
CA THR A 104 -2.55 1.27 2.72
C THR A 104 -2.87 2.76 2.74
N LEU A 105 -3.57 3.20 3.79
CA LEU A 105 -3.78 4.60 4.10
C LEU A 105 -2.68 5.06 5.07
N PHE A 106 -1.89 6.02 4.61
CA PHE A 106 -0.90 6.73 5.42
C PHE A 106 -1.37 8.15 5.71
N GLN A 107 -0.86 8.75 6.78
CA GLN A 107 -1.00 10.18 7.04
C GLN A 107 0.36 10.80 7.33
N ASN A 108 0.65 11.94 6.70
CA ASN A 108 1.83 12.71 7.03
C ASN A 108 1.68 13.33 8.42
N LYS A 109 2.66 13.12 9.28
CA LYS A 109 2.64 13.56 10.69
C LYS A 109 2.65 15.08 10.84
N GLU A 110 3.26 15.79 9.92
CA GLU A 110 3.38 17.25 9.94
C GLU A 110 2.21 17.92 9.22
N THR A 111 2.00 17.58 7.94
CA THR A 111 0.99 18.25 7.09
C THR A 111 -0.42 17.77 7.33
N LYS A 112 -0.58 16.61 7.99
CA LYS A 112 -1.86 15.90 8.19
C LYS A 112 -2.55 15.45 6.89
N GLU A 113 -1.89 15.60 5.73
CA GLU A 113 -2.36 15.08 4.46
C GLU A 113 -2.39 13.54 4.50
N TYR A 114 -3.44 12.96 3.95
CA TYR A 114 -3.63 11.53 3.79
C TYR A 114 -3.07 11.09 2.44
N THR A 115 -2.51 9.89 2.39
CA THR A 115 -2.17 9.22 1.13
C THR A 115 -2.74 7.82 1.11
N LEU A 116 -3.63 7.55 0.15
CA LEU A 116 -4.09 6.20 -0.15
C LEU A 116 -3.15 5.61 -1.19
N ALA A 117 -2.25 4.74 -0.75
CA ALA A 117 -1.27 4.07 -1.59
C ALA A 117 -1.77 2.68 -1.99
N ILE A 118 -1.87 2.44 -3.31
CA ILE A 118 -2.39 1.20 -3.90
C ILE A 118 -1.22 0.39 -4.44
N ARG A 119 -1.13 -0.86 -3.99
CA ARG A 119 -0.11 -1.80 -4.44
C ARG A 119 -0.39 -2.22 -5.88
N GLY A 120 0.65 -2.33 -6.70
CA GLY A 120 0.55 -2.99 -8.01
C GLY A 120 0.65 -4.51 -7.89
N THR A 121 0.78 -5.17 -9.03
CA THR A 121 1.15 -6.59 -9.09
C THR A 121 2.68 -6.74 -9.00
N GLU A 122 3.17 -7.89 -8.56
CA GLU A 122 4.60 -8.20 -8.45
C GLU A 122 5.11 -8.89 -9.74
N PRO A 123 6.20 -8.40 -10.37
CA PRO A 123 6.69 -8.90 -11.66
C PRO A 123 7.28 -10.32 -11.65
N SER A 124 7.42 -10.95 -10.47
CA SER A 124 7.82 -12.36 -10.34
C SER A 124 6.70 -13.34 -10.72
N ASP A 125 5.45 -12.88 -10.80
CA ASP A 125 4.40 -13.63 -11.49
C ASP A 125 4.66 -13.52 -12.99
N THR A 126 5.14 -14.59 -13.62
CA THR A 126 5.44 -14.68 -15.07
C THR A 126 4.24 -14.35 -16.00
N GLY A 127 3.07 -14.02 -15.44
CA GLY A 127 1.92 -13.43 -16.13
C GLY A 127 1.85 -11.90 -16.14
N ASP A 128 2.79 -11.17 -15.52
CA ASP A 128 2.60 -9.75 -15.19
C ASP A 128 2.74 -8.78 -16.38
N LEU A 129 3.56 -9.13 -17.38
CA LEU A 129 3.59 -8.41 -18.66
C LEU A 129 2.21 -8.43 -19.35
N LYS A 130 1.38 -9.45 -19.06
CA LYS A 130 0.04 -9.65 -19.61
C LYS A 130 -1.02 -8.83 -18.88
N THR A 131 -0.80 -8.47 -17.60
CA THR A 131 -1.73 -7.65 -16.80
C THR A 131 -1.57 -6.17 -17.14
N ASP A 132 -0.34 -5.67 -17.21
CA ASP A 132 -0.04 -4.32 -17.73
C ASP A 132 -0.51 -4.18 -19.19
N ALA A 133 -0.36 -5.23 -20.02
CA ALA A 133 -0.92 -5.26 -21.38
C ALA A 133 -2.46 -5.33 -21.41
N ARG A 134 -3.12 -6.03 -20.48
CA ARG A 134 -4.59 -6.11 -20.41
C ARG A 134 -5.24 -4.79 -20.04
N MET A 135 -4.60 -4.00 -19.18
CA MET A 135 -5.03 -2.64 -18.88
C MET A 135 -4.87 -1.71 -20.08
N ALA A 136 -3.76 -1.80 -20.82
CA ALA A 136 -3.59 -1.10 -22.10
C ALA A 136 -4.65 -1.52 -23.14
N LEU A 137 -5.23 -2.72 -22.99
CA LEU A 137 -6.32 -3.27 -23.80
C LEU A 137 -7.73 -3.05 -23.20
N GLY A 138 -7.87 -2.24 -22.14
CA GLY A 138 -9.17 -1.83 -21.58
C GLY A 138 -9.81 -2.77 -20.55
N TYR A 139 -9.10 -3.78 -20.04
CA TYR A 139 -9.61 -4.70 -19.02
C TYR A 139 -9.12 -4.31 -17.63
N ILE A 140 -10.02 -3.72 -16.85
CA ILE A 140 -9.84 -3.54 -15.40
C ILE A 140 -10.43 -4.77 -14.68
N PRO A 141 -9.69 -5.43 -13.77
CA PRO A 141 -10.27 -6.48 -12.95
C PRO A 141 -11.38 -5.89 -12.06
N GLN A 142 -12.65 -6.15 -12.39
CA GLN A 142 -13.81 -5.59 -11.67
C GLN A 142 -13.75 -5.88 -10.15
N GLY A 143 -13.17 -7.03 -9.76
CA GLY A 143 -12.93 -7.38 -8.37
C GLY A 143 -12.02 -6.37 -7.65
N GLN A 144 -10.86 -6.05 -8.23
CA GLN A 144 -9.92 -5.09 -7.62
C GLN A 144 -10.51 -3.67 -7.58
N TYR A 145 -11.27 -3.27 -8.61
CA TYR A 145 -11.98 -2.00 -8.61
C TYR A 145 -13.02 -1.91 -7.48
N ASN A 146 -13.81 -2.96 -7.29
CA ASN A 146 -14.81 -3.02 -6.22
C ASN A 146 -14.15 -3.02 -4.83
N ASP A 147 -13.07 -3.77 -4.64
CA ASP A 147 -12.29 -3.79 -3.40
C ASP A 147 -11.64 -2.44 -3.10
N MET A 148 -11.13 -1.76 -4.13
CA MET A 148 -10.62 -0.39 -4.04
C MET A 148 -11.68 0.59 -3.53
N LEU A 149 -12.88 0.57 -4.11
CA LEU A 149 -13.99 1.42 -3.63
C LEU A 149 -14.41 1.06 -2.20
N ARG A 150 -14.46 -0.24 -1.87
CA ARG A 150 -14.77 -0.71 -0.52
C ARG A 150 -13.75 -0.18 0.49
N PHE A 151 -12.46 -0.29 0.18
CA PHE A 151 -11.40 0.21 1.04
C PHE A 151 -11.47 1.72 1.22
N TYR A 152 -11.62 2.48 0.12
CA TYR A 152 -11.80 3.94 0.19
C TYR A 152 -12.98 4.33 1.09
N ASN A 153 -14.13 3.65 0.96
CA ASN A 153 -15.31 3.93 1.78
C ASN A 153 -15.08 3.61 3.27
N GLN A 154 -14.35 2.54 3.58
CA GLN A 154 -13.96 2.24 4.96
C GLN A 154 -13.03 3.32 5.54
N CYS A 155 -12.05 3.78 4.75
CA CYS A 155 -11.15 4.86 5.13
C CYS A 155 -11.93 6.15 5.37
N LYS A 156 -12.80 6.54 4.44
CA LYS A 156 -13.67 7.71 4.54
C LYS A 156 -14.55 7.69 5.78
N ALA A 157 -15.16 6.55 6.09
CA ALA A 157 -16.02 6.41 7.27
C ALA A 157 -15.24 6.60 8.58
N LYS A 158 -14.00 6.11 8.65
CA LYS A 158 -13.15 6.20 9.85
C LYS A 158 -12.41 7.55 9.96
N TYR A 159 -12.04 8.14 8.83
CA TYR A 159 -11.22 9.35 8.73
C TYR A 159 -11.88 10.38 7.79
N PRO A 160 -13.04 10.96 8.15
CA PRO A 160 -13.80 11.84 7.26
C PRO A 160 -13.01 13.06 6.75
N ALA A 161 -12.04 13.55 7.53
CA ALA A 161 -11.13 14.64 7.17
C ALA A 161 -10.35 14.36 5.86
N MET A 162 -10.17 13.10 5.47
CA MET A 162 -9.54 12.74 4.18
C MET A 162 -10.37 13.16 2.96
N THR A 163 -11.63 13.57 3.13
CA THR A 163 -12.49 14.00 2.02
C THR A 163 -12.53 15.51 1.80
N GLU A 164 -11.94 16.26 2.73
CA GLU A 164 -11.78 17.71 2.67
C GLU A 164 -10.94 18.14 1.46
N SER A 165 -11.00 19.43 1.15
CA SER A 165 -10.26 19.98 0.01
C SER A 165 -8.76 19.83 0.24
N LYS A 166 -8.06 19.25 -0.74
CA LYS A 166 -6.59 19.06 -0.74
C LYS A 166 -6.05 18.18 0.38
N SER A 167 -6.89 17.38 1.06
CA SER A 167 -6.42 16.52 2.15
C SER A 167 -5.99 15.13 1.73
N LEU A 168 -6.33 14.66 0.53
CA LEU A 168 -6.04 13.30 0.05
C LEU A 168 -5.17 13.30 -1.21
N ASN A 169 -4.06 12.58 -1.11
CA ASN A 169 -3.26 12.11 -2.24
C ASN A 169 -3.62 10.64 -2.54
N ILE A 170 -3.53 10.24 -3.80
CA ILE A 170 -3.67 8.85 -4.22
C ILE A 170 -2.42 8.47 -5.00
N ALA A 171 -1.75 7.40 -4.59
CA ALA A 171 -0.48 6.97 -5.14
C ALA A 171 -0.53 5.47 -5.50
N GLY A 172 0.26 5.07 -6.49
CA GLY A 172 0.39 3.67 -6.89
C GLY A 172 1.37 3.52 -8.05
N HIS A 173 1.88 2.31 -8.25
CA HIS A 173 2.80 1.96 -9.32
C HIS A 173 2.22 0.81 -10.17
N SER A 174 2.54 0.74 -11.47
CA SER A 174 2.01 -0.27 -12.41
C SER A 174 0.45 -0.31 -12.32
N LEU A 175 -0.17 -1.48 -12.11
CA LEU A 175 -1.60 -1.65 -11.91
C LEU A 175 -2.16 -0.76 -10.78
N GLY A 176 -1.41 -0.60 -9.70
CA GLY A 176 -1.79 0.30 -8.59
C GLY A 176 -1.90 1.75 -9.03
N GLY A 177 -1.09 2.18 -10.00
CA GLY A 177 -1.15 3.51 -10.61
C GLY A 177 -2.40 3.74 -11.46
N ALA A 178 -2.92 2.70 -12.14
CA ALA A 178 -4.18 2.81 -12.86
C ALA A 178 -5.39 2.78 -11.94
N LEU A 179 -5.37 1.94 -10.90
CA LEU A 179 -6.38 1.98 -9.83
C LEU A 179 -6.40 3.34 -9.15
N ALA A 180 -5.25 3.97 -8.92
CA ALA A 180 -5.18 5.32 -8.38
C ALA A 180 -5.91 6.35 -9.27
N GLN A 181 -5.74 6.25 -10.60
CA GLN A 181 -6.44 7.11 -11.56
C GLN A 181 -7.95 6.83 -11.59
N MET A 182 -8.35 5.56 -11.59
CA MET A 182 -9.76 5.16 -11.54
C MET A 182 -10.46 5.64 -10.26
N LEU A 183 -9.79 5.53 -9.11
CA LEU A 183 -10.31 6.06 -7.86
C LEU A 183 -10.49 7.57 -7.95
N THR A 184 -9.50 8.27 -8.50
CA THR A 184 -9.56 9.73 -8.72
C THR A 184 -10.78 10.12 -9.56
N LEU A 185 -11.04 9.43 -10.67
CA LEU A 185 -12.23 9.66 -11.48
C LEU A 185 -13.52 9.36 -10.70
N SER A 186 -13.58 8.23 -10.01
CA SER A 186 -14.75 7.80 -9.25
C SER A 186 -15.12 8.77 -8.12
N ILE A 187 -14.14 9.38 -7.44
CA ILE A 187 -14.41 10.36 -6.39
C ILE A 187 -14.75 11.75 -6.95
N CYS A 188 -14.19 12.13 -8.11
CA CYS A 188 -14.49 13.39 -8.78
C CYS A 188 -15.90 13.39 -9.38
N ASP A 189 -16.31 12.30 -10.03
CA ASP A 189 -17.67 12.15 -10.58
C ASP A 189 -18.73 12.22 -9.48
N ASN A 190 -18.48 11.61 -8.32
CA ASN A 190 -19.36 11.73 -7.16
C ASN A 190 -19.43 13.15 -6.59
N LYS A 191 -18.36 13.94 -6.69
CA LYS A 191 -18.37 15.37 -6.31
C LYS A 191 -19.05 16.26 -7.35
N ASN A 192 -19.06 15.83 -8.62
CA ASN A 192 -19.63 16.55 -9.76
C ASN A 192 -21.08 16.17 -10.09
N ARG A 193 -21.62 15.06 -9.56
CA ARG A 193 -23.07 14.80 -9.52
C ARG A 193 -23.77 15.75 -8.54
N LYS A 194 -23.84 17.02 -8.89
CA LYS A 194 -25.01 17.84 -8.55
C LYS A 194 -26.10 17.43 -9.54
N ASP A 195 -27.11 16.69 -9.06
CA ASP A 195 -28.38 16.42 -9.74
C ASP A 195 -28.38 16.51 -11.28
N TYR A 196 -27.97 15.43 -11.94
CA TYR A 196 -28.59 15.09 -13.21
C TYR A 196 -29.24 13.71 -13.03
N ARG A 197 -30.50 13.76 -12.60
CA ARG A 197 -31.44 12.66 -12.77
C ARG A 197 -31.61 12.46 -14.28
N LEU A 198 -31.35 11.24 -14.75
CA LEU A 198 -32.05 10.70 -15.90
C LEU A 198 -33.21 9.87 -15.35
#